data_AF-A0A966YFZ0-F1
#
_entry.id   AF-A0A966YFZ0-F1
#
_cell.length_a   1.000
_cell.length_b   1.000
_cell.length_c   1.000
_cell.angle_alpha   90.00
_cell.angle_beta   90.00
_cell.angle_gamma   90.00
#
_symmetry.space_group_name_H-M   'P 1'
#
loop_
_entity.id
_entity.type
_entity.pdbx_description
1 polymer ?
#
loop_
_entity_poly.entity_id
_entity_poly.type
_entity_poly.pdbx_seq_one_letter_code
_entity_poly.pdbx_strand_id
1 'polypeptide(L)'
;HGLVRDAIANLKPGDRMLDVGANTGFLTLLAARQVGPGGLVIAVEPMVNLGTKRVRPLPDHWTQSTADGKPSAHFEHTVAITEGGPQVLTAPPTDDERSESSRRLSAARG
;
A
#
# COMPACT_ATOMS: atom_id res chain seq x y z
N HIS A 1 0.56 13.02 0.17
CA HIS A 1 1.00 12.80 1.56
C HIS A 1 -0.10 12.98 2.62
N GLY A 2 -1.23 13.66 2.36
CA GLY A 2 -2.35 13.78 3.32
C GLY A 2 -3.26 12.54 3.40
N LEU A 3 -3.68 12.00 2.24
CA LEU A 3 -4.67 10.91 2.13
C LEU A 3 -4.36 9.64 2.96
N VAL A 4 -3.08 9.24 3.06
CA VAL A 4 -2.69 8.03 3.83
C VAL A 4 -2.81 8.25 5.34
N ARG A 5 -2.45 9.45 5.83
CA ARG A 5 -2.58 9.78 7.26
C ARG A 5 -4.05 9.90 7.66
N ASP A 6 -4.86 10.51 6.80
CA ASP A 6 -6.29 10.68 7.03
C ASP A 6 -7.02 9.34 7.01
N ALA A 7 -6.62 8.40 6.14
CA ALA A 7 -7.20 7.06 6.09
C ALA A 7 -6.90 6.24 7.37
N ILE A 8 -5.66 6.26 7.87
CA ILE A 8 -5.29 5.56 9.11
C ILE A 8 -6.06 6.13 10.31
N ALA A 9 -6.26 7.45 10.36
CA ALA A 9 -7.00 8.11 11.44
C ALA A 9 -8.47 7.70 11.52
N ASN A 10 -9.05 7.17 10.44
CA ASN A 10 -10.45 6.78 10.37
C ASN A 10 -10.73 5.32 10.76
N LEU A 11 -9.70 4.50 10.92
CA LEU A 11 -9.81 3.10 11.35
C LEU A 11 -10.25 3.00 12.82
N LYS A 12 -11.14 2.04 13.10
CA LYS A 12 -11.71 1.77 14.44
C LYS A 12 -11.23 0.41 14.98
N PRO A 13 -11.26 0.20 16.30
CA PRO A 13 -10.99 -1.11 16.89
C PRO A 13 -11.91 -2.19 16.28
N GLY A 14 -11.32 -3.29 15.80
CA GLY A 14 -12.03 -4.40 15.15
C GLY A 14 -12.06 -4.33 13.61
N ASP A 15 -11.66 -3.20 13.00
CA ASP A 15 -11.54 -3.10 11.54
C ASP A 15 -10.45 -4.05 11.00
N ARG A 16 -10.55 -4.41 9.72
CA ARG A 16 -9.58 -5.29 9.03
C ARG A 16 -8.86 -4.48 7.96
N MET A 17 -7.54 -4.57 7.92
CA MET A 17 -6.74 -3.83 6.95
C MET A 17 -5.91 -4.79 6.10
N LEU A 18 -5.85 -4.53 4.80
CA LEU A 18 -5.01 -5.29 3.88
C LEU A 18 -3.95 -4.33 3.30
N ASP A 19 -2.70 -4.56 3.68
CA ASP A 19 -1.56 -3.76 3.26
C ASP A 19 -0.87 -4.40 2.05
N VAL A 20 -1.39 -4.19 0.84
CA VAL A 20 -0.87 -4.89 -0.35
C VAL A 20 0.43 -4.21 -0.84
N GLY A 21 1.58 -4.42 -0.18
CA GLY A 21 2.88 -3.93 -0.69
C GLY A 21 4.04 -3.66 0.28
N ALA A 22 4.04 -4.18 1.50
CA ALA A 22 4.89 -3.66 2.56
C ALA A 22 6.39 -4.01 2.46
N ASN A 23 7.17 -3.33 1.62
CA ASN A 23 8.64 -3.42 1.64
C ASN A 23 9.28 -2.77 2.90
N THR A 24 8.49 -2.35 3.90
CA THR A 24 9.05 -1.97 5.22
C THR A 24 8.10 -2.18 6.40
N GLY A 25 6.91 -2.75 6.20
CA GLY A 25 5.95 -3.02 7.28
C GLY A 25 5.49 -1.81 8.09
N PHE A 26 5.92 -0.58 7.76
CA PHE A 26 5.67 0.60 8.61
C PHE A 26 4.19 0.95 8.67
N LEU A 27 3.48 0.91 7.53
CA LEU A 27 2.04 1.10 7.47
C LEU A 27 1.30 -0.06 8.15
N THR A 28 1.73 -1.30 7.90
CA THR A 28 1.23 -2.50 8.60
C THR A 28 1.31 -2.35 10.12
N LEU A 29 2.43 -1.85 10.66
CA LEU A 29 2.64 -1.66 12.11
C LEU A 29 1.75 -0.56 12.69
N LEU A 30 1.61 0.57 11.98
CA LEU A 30 0.70 1.64 12.40
C LEU A 30 -0.76 1.16 12.39
N ALA A 31 -1.15 0.42 11.37
CA ALA A 31 -2.49 -0.16 11.24
C ALA A 31 -2.76 -1.19 12.35
N ALA A 32 -1.82 -2.09 12.64
CA ALA A 32 -1.96 -3.12 13.68
C ALA A 32 -2.25 -2.52 15.06
N ARG A 33 -1.60 -1.40 15.40
CA ARG A 33 -1.85 -0.66 16.64
C ARG A 33 -3.26 -0.05 16.68
N GLN A 34 -3.75 0.41 15.54
CA GLN A 34 -5.04 1.09 15.41
C GLN A 34 -6.23 0.11 15.43
N VAL A 35 -6.11 -1.05 14.77
CA VAL A 35 -7.20 -2.06 14.68
C VAL A 35 -7.35 -2.90 15.96
N GLY A 36 -6.31 -2.97 16.78
CA GLY A 36 -6.35 -3.63 18.10
C GLY A 36 -6.42 -5.17 18.05
N PRO A 37 -6.56 -5.83 19.22
CA PRO A 37 -6.40 -7.28 19.37
C PRO A 37 -7.41 -8.15 18.61
N GLY A 38 -8.55 -7.59 18.23
CA GLY A 38 -9.59 -8.27 17.43
C GLY A 38 -9.48 -8.01 15.92
N GLY A 39 -8.55 -7.14 15.49
CA GLY A 39 -8.31 -6.79 14.10
C GLY A 39 -7.33 -7.73 13.41
N LEU A 40 -7.28 -7.64 12.07
CA LEU A 40 -6.36 -8.42 11.24
C LEU A 40 -5.70 -7.49 10.23
N VAL A 41 -4.37 -7.55 10.16
CA VAL A 41 -3.57 -6.85 9.16
C VAL A 41 -2.76 -7.87 8.38
N ILE A 42 -2.93 -7.92 7.07
CA ILE A 42 -2.19 -8.84 6.18
C ILE A 42 -1.45 -8.01 5.14
N ALA A 43 -0.19 -8.35 4.88
CA ALA A 43 0.55 -7.80 3.75
C ALA A 43 0.44 -8.70 2.51
N VAL A 44 0.26 -8.13 1.32
CA VAL A 44 0.27 -8.89 0.05
C VAL A 44 1.06 -8.12 -1.00
N GLU A 45 2.17 -8.64 -1.51
CA GLU A 45 3.04 -7.86 -2.41
C GLU A 45 3.46 -8.72 -3.60
N PRO A 46 2.70 -8.71 -4.71
CA PRO A 46 3.01 -9.54 -5.84
C PRO A 46 4.29 -9.04 -6.52
N MET A 47 5.34 -9.85 -6.41
CA MET A 47 6.56 -9.72 -7.21
C MET A 47 6.51 -10.71 -8.36
N VAL A 48 6.69 -10.22 -9.58
CA VAL A 48 6.68 -11.02 -10.81
C VAL A 48 8.06 -11.01 -11.44
N ASN A 49 8.64 -12.19 -11.59
CA ASN A 49 9.94 -12.38 -12.24
C ASN A 49 9.73 -12.70 -13.73
N LEU A 50 10.55 -12.13 -14.61
CA LEU A 50 10.51 -12.43 -16.05
C LEU A 50 10.90 -13.88 -16.37
N GLY A 51 11.75 -14.47 -15.54
CA GLY A 51 12.23 -15.83 -15.70
C GLY A 51 11.58 -16.80 -14.72
N THR A 52 12.37 -17.34 -13.79
CA THR A 52 11.89 -18.32 -12.82
C THR A 52 11.32 -17.66 -11.55
N LYS A 53 10.44 -18.38 -10.85
CA LYS A 53 9.95 -17.98 -9.51
C LYS A 53 11.01 -18.02 -8.40
N ARG A 54 12.23 -18.48 -8.69
CA ARG A 54 13.27 -18.67 -7.68
C ARG A 54 13.98 -17.35 -7.39
N VAL A 55 14.23 -17.09 -6.12
CA VAL A 55 15.01 -15.95 -5.62
C VAL A 55 16.16 -16.45 -4.76
N ARG A 56 17.15 -15.59 -4.54
CA ARG A 56 18.28 -15.82 -3.63
C ARG A 56 18.56 -14.57 -2.80
N PRO A 57 18.87 -14.71 -1.50
CA PRO A 57 19.36 -13.60 -0.70
C PRO A 57 20.80 -13.23 -1.12
N LEU A 58 21.17 -11.96 -0.95
CA LEU A 58 22.54 -11.47 -1.10
C LEU A 58 23.26 -11.39 0.25
N PRO A 59 24.61 -11.26 0.27
CA PRO A 59 25.40 -11.19 1.50
C PRO A 59 25.11 -9.97 2.38
N ASP A 60 24.40 -8.96 1.88
CA ASP A 60 23.97 -7.80 2.65
C ASP A 60 22.82 -8.10 3.62
N HIS A 61 22.28 -9.33 3.60
CA HIS A 61 21.16 -9.80 4.43
C HIS A 61 19.80 -9.12 4.19
N TRP A 62 19.71 -8.22 3.21
CA TRP A 62 18.49 -7.47 2.89
C TRP A 62 18.00 -7.75 1.47
N THR A 63 18.92 -7.77 0.51
CA THR A 63 18.57 -7.81 -0.90
C THR A 63 18.18 -9.22 -1.33
N GLN A 64 17.00 -9.33 -1.93
CA GLN A 64 16.58 -10.51 -2.69
C GLN A 64 16.82 -10.26 -4.18
N SER A 65 17.41 -11.23 -4.87
CA SER A 65 17.66 -11.17 -6.31
C SER A 65 17.09 -12.41 -7.01
N THR A 66 16.66 -12.28 -8.27
CA THR A 66 16.21 -13.42 -9.06
C THR A 66 17.35 -14.42 -9.23
N ALA A 67 17.04 -15.72 -9.11
CA ALA A 67 18.07 -16.76 -9.16
C ALA A 67 18.71 -16.88 -10.56
N ASP A 68 18.03 -16.41 -11.61
CA ASP A 68 18.49 -16.40 -13.00
C ASP A 68 18.99 -15.02 -13.48
N GLY A 69 19.01 -14.02 -12.59
CA GLY A 69 19.49 -12.66 -12.89
C GLY A 69 18.60 -11.86 -13.84
N LYS A 70 17.41 -12.36 -14.21
CA LYS A 70 16.47 -11.63 -15.07
C LYS A 70 15.68 -10.57 -14.29
N PRO A 71 15.14 -9.54 -14.96
CA PRO A 71 14.34 -8.51 -14.30
C PRO A 71 13.17 -9.07 -13.49
N SER A 72 12.85 -8.36 -12.41
CA SER A 72 11.66 -8.53 -11.58
C SER A 72 10.95 -7.20 -11.46
N ALA A 73 9.63 -7.22 -11.33
CA ALA A 73 8.81 -6.05 -11.09
C ALA A 73 7.85 -6.32 -9.94
N HIS A 74 7.49 -5.25 -9.22
CA HIS A 74 6.48 -5.28 -8.18
C HIS A 74 5.57 -4.07 -8.31
N PHE A 75 4.35 -4.20 -7.80
CA PHE A 75 3.47 -3.06 -7.57
C PHE A 75 2.85 -3.18 -6.18
N GLU A 76 2.44 -2.04 -5.65
CA GLU A 76 1.89 -1.91 -4.31
C GLU A 76 0.61 -1.06 -4.34
N HIS A 77 -0.39 -1.50 -3.60
CA HIS A 77 -1.58 -0.73 -3.27
C HIS A 77 -1.98 -0.90 -1.81
N THR A 78 -2.37 0.19 -1.14
CA THR A 78 -2.95 0.08 0.20
C THR A 78 -4.47 -0.01 0.09
N VAL A 79 -5.10 -1.01 0.72
CA VAL A 79 -6.56 -1.20 0.66
C VAL A 79 -7.17 -1.21 2.06
N ALA A 80 -8.13 -0.32 2.32
CA ALA A 80 -8.94 -0.37 3.53
C ALA A 80 -10.18 -1.25 3.30
N ILE A 81 -10.46 -2.19 4.21
CA ILE A 81 -11.73 -2.93 4.18
C ILE A 81 -12.68 -2.24 5.17
N THR A 82 -13.73 -1.63 4.64
CA THR A 82 -14.72 -0.88 5.42
C THR A 82 -16.04 -1.66 5.48
N GLU A 83 -16.99 -1.24 6.32
CA GLU A 83 -18.36 -1.77 6.31
C GLU A 83 -19.04 -1.66 4.93
N GLY A 84 -18.65 -0.65 4.13
CA GLY A 84 -19.12 -0.44 2.76
C GLY A 84 -18.35 -1.22 1.69
N GLY A 85 -17.36 -2.04 2.08
CA GLY A 85 -16.50 -2.81 1.17
C GLY A 85 -15.06 -2.29 1.07
N PRO A 86 -14.24 -2.90 0.19
CA PRO A 86 -12.84 -2.56 0.00
C PRO A 86 -12.65 -1.22 -0.73
N GLN A 87 -11.70 -0.40 -0.28
CA GLN A 87 -11.30 0.87 -0.90
C GLN A 87 -9.80 0.90 -1.16
N VAL A 88 -9.38 1.12 -2.41
CA VAL A 88 -7.97 1.24 -2.80
C VAL A 88 -7.50 2.67 -2.56
N LEU A 89 -6.75 2.88 -1.49
CA LEU A 89 -6.34 4.21 -1.00
C LEU A 89 -5.25 4.87 -1.85
N THR A 90 -4.50 4.04 -2.57
CA THR A 90 -3.38 4.45 -3.43
C THR A 90 -3.72 4.31 -4.91
N ALA A 91 -5.02 4.23 -5.24
CA ALA A 91 -5.45 4.24 -6.63
C ALA A 91 -5.03 5.55 -7.31
N PRO A 92 -4.73 5.52 -8.62
CA PRO A 92 -4.59 6.77 -9.36
C PRO A 92 -5.89 7.59 -9.25
N PRO A 93 -5.79 8.93 -9.18
CA PRO A 93 -6.98 9.77 -9.06
C PRO A 93 -7.86 9.58 -10.29
N THR A 94 -9.17 9.52 -10.05
CA THR A 94 -10.18 9.58 -11.09
C THR A 94 -10.10 10.90 -11.86
N ASP A 95 -10.68 10.95 -13.05
CA ASP A 95 -10.68 12.18 -13.84
C ASP A 95 -11.40 13.32 -13.11
N ASP A 96 -12.45 13.01 -12.35
CA ASP A 96 -13.17 13.97 -11.53
C ASP A 96 -12.27 14.55 -10.41
N GLU A 97 -11.60 13.68 -9.64
CA GLU A 97 -10.68 14.10 -8.57
C GLU A 97 -9.47 14.88 -9.12
N ARG A 98 -8.98 14.52 -10.31
CA ARG A 98 -7.91 15.23 -11.01
C ARG A 98 -8.34 16.62 -11.44
N SER A 99 -9.57 16.75 -11.95
CA SER A 99 -10.16 18.02 -12.35
C SER A 99 -10.40 18.94 -11.14
N GLU A 100 -10.89 18.39 -10.03
CA GLU A 100 -11.15 19.13 -8.80
C GLU A 100 -9.84 19.61 -8.15
N SER A 101 -8.83 18.73 -8.09
CA SER A 101 -7.50 19.07 -7.59
C SER A 101 -6.87 20.22 -8.40
N SER A 102 -7.03 20.18 -9.73
CA SER A 102 -6.53 21.23 -10.63
C SER A 102 -7.23 22.57 -10.40
N ARG A 103 -8.56 22.57 -10.18
CA ARG A 103 -9.32 23.78 -9.82
C ARG A 103 -8.89 24.35 -8.47
N ARG A 104 -8.72 23.50 -7.45
CA ARG A 104 -8.26 23.93 -6.11
C ARG A 104 -6.87 24.55 -6.15
N LEU A 105 -5.94 23.96 -6.91
CA LEU A 105 -4.59 24.49 -7.12
C LEU A 105 -4.59 25.84 -7.86
N SER A 106 -5.50 26.02 -8.81
CA SER A 106 -5.70 27.31 -9.49
C SER A 106 -6.24 28.38 -8.53
N ALA A 107 -7.21 28.03 -7.69
CA ALA A 107 -7.80 28.97 -6.73
C ALA A 107 -6.83 29.39 -5.60
N ALA A 108 -5.92 28.52 -5.19
CA ALA A 108 -4.92 28.81 -4.16
C ALA A 108 -3.74 29.69 -4.65
N ARG A 109 -3.66 29.96 -5.95
CA ARG A 109 -2.59 30.77 -6.57
C ARG A 109 -3.05 32.19 -6.95
N GLY A 110 -4.32 32.53 -6.71
CA GLY A 110 -4.88 33.87 -6.89
C GLY A 110 -5.14 34.53 -5.55
#